data_AF-A0A7S0GGW0-F1
#
_entry.id   AF-A0A7S0GGW0-F1
#
_cell.length_a   1.000
_cell.length_b   1.000
_cell.length_c   1.000
_cell.angle_alpha   90.00
_cell.angle_beta   90.00
_cell.angle_gamma   90.00
#
_symmetry.space_group_name_H-M   'P 1'
#
loop_
_entity.id
_entity.type
_entity.pdbx_description
1 polymer ?
#
loop_
_entity_poly.entity_id
_entity_poly.type
_entity_poly.pdbx_seq_one_letter_code
_entity_poly.pdbx_strand_id
1 'polypeptide(L)'
;IKQNHARWLKSLSSDDMNKIFVEQTRAKEKECELNRCTKSLFYSNEIPLIVRLLMPFVIVGNIGLFISGHLNLGATVNVFMQIAGEEITIDNFFEFSMYKSTVDMWNAGAKELAIIILVFSGIWPYTKQLISFFLWFSPPSVIGVSRRGSIYFWLDILAKWSMIDIFVLVISIASFRVSISSPDVAYLTRNLYAVDLMVVPLWGLYANMIAQIVSQISSHFIVYYHRNVVTAYISLKETKEDDNRECSTRSYVTKTFGEEKMRSSKTQDIAEASESRCEPGDMVSADVSFYDQRNDVCEPLRLHTYQLNGMHEGQMLKTLPVVDTIIGVTSFSVIFLSILGCSIASFRLEILGLIGRAVELGEENRQAITRHSLFTIVQLMLDQAAYL
;
A
#
# COMPACT_ATOMS: atom_id res chain seq x y z
N ILE A 1 -11.19 16.60 25.98
CA ILE A 1 -12.23 15.61 25.64
C ILE A 1 -12.73 15.92 24.24
N LYS A 2 -12.70 14.96 23.29
CA LYS A 2 -13.27 15.16 21.93
C LYS A 2 -14.77 15.42 22.07
N GLN A 3 -15.26 16.54 21.53
CA GLN A 3 -16.61 17.07 21.78
C GLN A 3 -17.77 16.17 21.29
N ASN A 4 -17.50 15.15 20.48
CA ASN A 4 -18.54 14.38 19.78
C ASN A 4 -19.30 13.36 20.65
N HIS A 5 -18.96 13.20 21.94
CA HIS A 5 -19.56 12.18 22.83
C HIS A 5 -20.18 12.74 24.11
N ALA A 6 -20.71 13.97 24.05
CA ALA A 6 -21.30 14.65 25.21
C ALA A 6 -22.49 13.91 25.86
N ARG A 7 -23.25 13.09 25.11
CA ARG A 7 -24.35 12.29 25.66
C ARG A 7 -23.86 11.02 26.38
N TRP A 8 -22.87 10.33 25.81
CA TRP A 8 -22.25 9.14 26.41
C TRP A 8 -21.45 9.49 27.67
N LEU A 9 -20.78 10.64 27.68
CA LEU A 9 -20.07 11.14 28.86
C LEU A 9 -20.99 11.42 30.06
N LYS A 10 -22.28 11.69 29.82
CA LYS A 10 -23.28 11.89 30.89
C LYS A 10 -23.80 10.59 31.49
N SER A 11 -23.66 9.45 30.80
CA SER A 11 -24.07 8.13 31.30
C SER A 11 -22.97 7.40 32.07
N LEU A 12 -21.76 7.97 32.14
CA LEU A 12 -20.60 7.37 32.80
C LEU A 12 -20.56 7.73 34.29
N SER A 13 -20.13 6.76 35.12
CA SER A 13 -19.85 7.02 36.53
C SER A 13 -18.67 7.99 36.68
N SER A 14 -18.57 8.66 37.83
CA SER A 14 -17.45 9.57 38.13
C SER A 14 -16.09 8.87 38.04
N ASP A 15 -16.03 7.59 38.43
CA ASP A 15 -14.81 6.79 38.37
C ASP A 15 -14.41 6.45 36.93
N ASP A 16 -15.39 6.12 36.08
CA ASP A 16 -15.12 5.83 34.66
C ASP A 16 -14.70 7.10 33.90
N MET A 17 -15.29 8.25 34.22
CA MET A 17 -14.84 9.54 33.69
C MET A 17 -13.39 9.83 34.07
N ASN A 18 -13.00 9.55 35.31
CA ASN A 18 -11.63 9.76 35.76
C ASN A 18 -10.65 8.82 35.01
N LYS A 19 -11.00 7.54 34.85
CA LYS A 19 -10.22 6.58 34.05
C LYS A 19 -10.03 7.06 32.61
N ILE A 20 -11.10 7.48 31.94
CA ILE A 20 -11.03 8.01 30.56
C ILE A 20 -10.16 9.27 30.50
N PHE A 21 -10.26 10.16 31.48
CA PHE A 21 -9.46 11.38 31.53
C PHE A 21 -7.97 11.06 31.67
N VAL A 22 -7.62 10.14 32.57
CA VAL A 22 -6.24 9.67 32.77
C VAL A 22 -5.71 9.00 31.51
N GLU A 23 -6.47 8.11 30.87
CA GLU A 23 -6.08 7.45 29.63
C GLU A 23 -5.87 8.45 28.47
N GLN A 24 -6.78 9.43 28.32
CA GLN A 24 -6.64 10.47 27.29
C GLN A 24 -5.41 11.34 27.52
N THR A 25 -5.11 11.67 28.79
CA THR A 25 -3.94 12.47 29.14
C THR A 25 -2.66 11.70 28.85
N ARG A 26 -2.59 10.42 29.26
CA ARG A 26 -1.46 9.54 28.97
C ARG A 26 -1.26 9.32 27.46
N ALA A 27 -2.35 9.19 26.70
CA ALA A 27 -2.28 9.06 25.24
C ALA A 27 -1.72 10.33 24.57
N LYS A 28 -2.15 11.52 25.03
CA LYS A 28 -1.62 12.80 24.54
C LYS A 28 -0.15 12.99 24.87
N GLU A 29 0.27 12.63 26.08
CA GLU A 29 1.68 12.68 26.48
C GLU A 29 2.54 11.78 25.59
N LYS A 30 2.10 10.53 25.38
CA LYS A 30 2.76 9.60 24.45
C LYS A 30 2.85 10.17 23.03
N GLU A 31 1.80 10.82 22.53
CA GLU A 31 1.80 11.44 21.21
C GLU A 31 2.77 12.64 21.14
N CYS A 32 2.79 13.50 22.16
CA CYS A 32 3.72 14.63 22.25
C CYS A 32 5.18 14.17 22.28
N GLU A 33 5.50 13.13 23.06
CA GLU A 33 6.83 12.55 23.11
C GLU A 33 7.24 11.93 21.79
N LEU A 34 6.34 11.15 21.17
CA LEU A 34 6.56 10.56 19.85
C LEU A 34 6.84 11.64 18.80
N ASN A 35 6.07 12.73 18.80
CA ASN A 35 6.30 13.85 17.88
C ASN A 35 7.62 14.58 18.16
N ARG A 36 8.02 14.74 19.42
CA ARG A 36 9.28 15.43 19.77
C ARG A 36 10.52 14.62 19.37
N CYS A 37 10.44 13.30 19.44
CA CYS A 37 11.59 12.43 19.27
C CYS A 37 11.72 11.83 17.86
N THR A 38 10.67 11.86 17.04
CA THR A 38 10.72 11.41 15.66
C THR A 38 11.09 12.55 14.70
N LYS A 39 11.52 12.19 13.48
CA LYS A 39 11.85 13.13 12.41
C LYS A 39 10.93 12.91 11.20
N SER A 40 11.11 13.69 10.14
CA SER A 40 10.49 13.36 8.84
C SER A 40 11.01 12.01 8.34
N LEU A 41 10.27 11.37 7.42
CA LEU A 41 10.68 10.07 6.87
C LEU A 41 12.02 10.21 6.13
N PHE A 42 12.21 11.30 5.39
CA PHE A 42 13.47 11.58 4.72
C PHE A 42 14.70 11.67 5.65
N TYR A 43 14.53 12.13 6.89
CA TYR A 43 15.63 12.25 7.87
C TYR A 43 15.68 11.13 8.92
N SER A 44 14.85 10.09 8.75
CA SER A 44 14.82 8.96 9.69
C SER A 44 15.95 7.97 9.38
N ASN A 45 16.78 7.66 10.37
CA ASN A 45 17.91 6.73 10.21
C ASN A 45 17.46 5.27 10.04
N GLU A 46 16.25 4.94 10.48
CA GLU A 46 15.62 3.62 10.32
C GLU A 46 15.31 3.27 8.85
N ILE A 47 15.34 4.26 7.95
CA ILE A 47 15.08 4.06 6.53
C ILE A 47 16.42 4.01 5.79
N PRO A 48 16.70 2.96 4.99
CA PRO A 48 17.90 2.90 4.17
C PRO A 48 18.06 4.15 3.28
N LEU A 49 19.30 4.62 3.13
CA LEU A 49 19.60 5.84 2.35
C LEU A 49 19.04 5.77 0.92
N ILE A 50 19.15 4.60 0.29
CA ILE A 50 18.65 4.36 -1.07
C ILE A 50 17.15 4.64 -1.15
N VAL A 51 16.37 4.12 -0.19
CA VAL A 51 14.91 4.33 -0.16
C VAL A 51 14.57 5.78 0.12
N ARG A 52 15.29 6.44 1.04
CA ARG A 52 15.10 7.87 1.35
C ARG A 52 15.22 8.74 0.11
N LEU A 53 16.21 8.46 -0.73
CA LEU A 53 16.48 9.20 -1.95
C LEU A 53 15.54 8.79 -3.09
N LEU A 54 15.33 7.48 -3.29
CA LEU A 54 14.58 6.92 -4.40
C LEU A 54 13.09 7.25 -4.33
N MET A 55 12.48 7.23 -3.14
CA MET A 55 11.03 7.40 -2.99
C MET A 55 10.49 8.74 -3.56
N PRO A 56 11.10 9.90 -3.28
CA PRO A 56 10.75 11.15 -3.94
C PRO A 56 10.81 11.08 -5.47
N PHE A 57 11.84 10.45 -6.04
CA PHE A 57 11.96 10.28 -7.49
C PHE A 57 10.86 9.37 -8.04
N VAL A 58 10.51 8.31 -7.34
CA VAL A 58 9.40 7.42 -7.72
C VAL A 58 8.08 8.21 -7.72
N ILE A 59 7.80 9.01 -6.69
CA ILE A 59 6.58 9.83 -6.61
C ILE A 59 6.51 10.85 -7.75
N VAL A 60 7.60 11.58 -8.00
CA VAL A 60 7.65 12.59 -9.07
C VAL A 60 7.58 11.95 -10.45
N GLY A 61 8.30 10.85 -10.67
CA GLY A 61 8.21 10.05 -11.90
C GLY A 61 6.78 9.54 -12.13
N ASN A 62 6.09 9.15 -11.06
CA ASN A 62 4.71 8.69 -11.15
C ASN A 62 3.72 9.82 -11.50
N ILE A 63 3.95 11.04 -11.01
CA ILE A 63 3.21 12.24 -11.46
C ILE A 63 3.44 12.44 -12.97
N GLY A 64 4.69 12.32 -13.42
CA GLY A 64 5.04 12.41 -14.85
C GLY A 64 4.32 11.36 -15.70
N LEU A 65 4.24 10.12 -15.22
CA LEU A 65 3.50 9.05 -15.91
C LEU A 65 2.00 9.34 -15.98
N PHE A 66 1.36 9.83 -14.91
CA PHE A 66 -0.05 10.24 -14.96
C PHE A 66 -0.28 11.41 -15.91
N ILE A 67 0.60 12.42 -15.93
CA ILE A 67 0.52 13.53 -16.90
C ILE A 67 0.64 12.97 -18.33
N SER A 68 1.65 12.14 -18.58
CA SER A 68 1.84 11.50 -19.89
C SER A 68 0.62 10.67 -20.30
N GLY A 69 0.01 9.95 -19.38
CA GLY A 69 -1.15 9.11 -19.64
C GLY A 69 -2.42 9.90 -19.93
N HIS A 70 -2.67 11.00 -19.20
CA HIS A 70 -3.85 11.84 -19.41
C HIS A 70 -3.77 12.79 -20.60
N LEU A 71 -2.55 13.22 -20.99
CA LEU A 71 -2.35 14.12 -22.12
C LEU A 71 -2.30 13.41 -23.47
N ASN A 72 -1.96 12.12 -23.50
CA ASN A 72 -1.93 11.32 -24.72
C ASN A 72 -3.27 10.59 -24.96
N LEU A 73 -3.45 10.13 -26.20
CA LEU A 73 -4.57 9.26 -26.56
C LEU A 73 -4.50 7.96 -25.75
N GLY A 74 -5.63 7.55 -25.19
CA GLY A 74 -5.78 6.33 -24.41
C GLY A 74 -6.07 5.12 -25.29
N ALA A 75 -6.94 5.28 -26.29
CA ALA A 75 -7.28 4.23 -27.24
C ALA A 75 -7.87 4.79 -28.53
N THR A 76 -7.84 4.02 -29.61
CA THR A 76 -8.56 4.30 -30.87
C THR A 76 -9.47 3.14 -31.24
N VAL A 77 -10.53 3.43 -31.97
CA VAL A 77 -11.37 2.42 -32.62
C VAL A 77 -10.95 2.36 -34.08
N ASN A 78 -10.52 1.18 -34.52
CA ASN A 78 -10.23 0.90 -35.90
C ASN A 78 -11.31 -0.02 -36.47
N VAL A 79 -11.68 0.21 -37.72
CA VAL A 79 -12.65 -0.62 -38.45
C VAL A 79 -11.94 -1.25 -39.63
N PHE A 80 -11.83 -2.57 -39.62
CA PHE A 80 -11.33 -3.36 -40.74
C PHE A 80 -12.52 -3.95 -41.45
N MET A 81 -12.64 -3.69 -42.75
CA MET A 81 -13.75 -4.14 -43.56
C MET A 81 -13.23 -4.85 -44.78
N GLN A 82 -13.59 -6.11 -44.95
CA GLN A 82 -13.38 -6.84 -46.19
C GLN A 82 -14.71 -6.82 -46.96
N ILE A 83 -14.73 -6.37 -48.21
CA ILE A 83 -15.90 -6.47 -49.10
C ILE A 83 -15.47 -7.08 -50.41
N ALA A 84 -16.10 -8.19 -50.82
CA ALA A 84 -15.82 -8.87 -52.07
C ALA A 84 -14.32 -9.20 -52.29
N GLY A 85 -13.60 -9.48 -51.19
CA GLY A 85 -12.17 -9.80 -51.20
C GLY A 85 -11.23 -8.58 -51.16
N GLU A 86 -11.75 -7.36 -51.26
CA GLU A 86 -10.98 -6.12 -51.07
C GLU A 86 -10.98 -5.71 -49.60
N GLU A 87 -9.81 -5.37 -49.06
CA GLU A 87 -9.63 -4.95 -47.67
C GLU A 87 -9.60 -3.43 -47.58
N ILE A 88 -10.50 -2.87 -46.78
CA ILE A 88 -10.65 -1.44 -46.50
C ILE A 88 -10.42 -1.25 -45.01
N THR A 89 -9.39 -0.51 -44.65
CA THR A 89 -9.09 -0.15 -43.26
C THR A 89 -9.46 1.31 -43.01
N ILE A 90 -10.23 1.54 -41.96
CA ILE A 90 -10.54 2.89 -41.46
C ILE A 90 -9.86 3.02 -40.09
N ASP A 91 -8.67 3.60 -40.13
CA ASP A 91 -7.88 3.89 -38.93
C ASP A 91 -8.46 5.09 -38.19
N ASN A 92 -8.39 5.05 -36.86
CA ASN A 92 -8.80 6.15 -35.97
C ASN A 92 -10.25 6.61 -36.22
N PHE A 93 -11.16 5.67 -36.51
CA PHE A 93 -12.58 5.94 -36.67
C PHE A 93 -13.16 6.69 -35.45
N PHE A 94 -12.68 6.34 -34.26
CA PHE A 94 -12.94 7.10 -33.04
C PHE A 94 -11.72 7.12 -32.12
N GLU A 95 -11.51 8.23 -31.42
CA GLU A 95 -10.37 8.42 -30.52
C GLU A 95 -10.86 8.65 -29.09
N PHE A 96 -10.31 7.90 -28.16
CA PHE A 96 -10.56 8.04 -26.73
C PHE A 96 -9.34 8.64 -26.04
N SER A 97 -9.54 9.76 -25.36
CA SER A 97 -8.63 10.25 -24.32
C SER A 97 -9.45 10.60 -23.08
N MET A 98 -8.84 10.56 -21.89
CA MET A 98 -9.59 10.84 -20.65
C MET A 98 -10.26 12.23 -20.72
N TYR A 99 -9.54 13.22 -21.24
CA TYR A 99 -10.07 14.56 -21.42
C TYR A 99 -11.23 14.61 -22.43
N LYS A 100 -11.02 14.07 -23.65
CA LYS A 100 -12.02 14.11 -24.73
C LYS A 100 -13.29 13.35 -24.34
N SER A 101 -13.14 12.14 -23.80
CA SER A 101 -14.25 11.33 -23.32
C SER A 101 -15.05 12.03 -22.22
N THR A 102 -14.39 12.70 -21.27
CA THR A 102 -15.09 13.44 -20.21
C THR A 102 -15.90 14.62 -20.76
N VAL A 103 -15.36 15.35 -21.73
CA VAL A 103 -16.06 16.46 -22.40
C VAL A 103 -17.24 15.96 -23.25
N ASP A 104 -17.03 14.89 -24.00
CA ASP A 104 -18.08 14.30 -24.83
C ASP A 104 -19.24 13.77 -23.98
N MET A 105 -18.93 13.10 -22.86
CA MET A 105 -19.93 12.65 -21.88
C MET A 105 -20.68 13.81 -21.24
N TRP A 106 -19.98 14.90 -20.92
CA TRP A 106 -20.60 16.11 -20.40
C TRP A 106 -21.60 16.72 -21.39
N ASN A 107 -21.19 16.82 -22.66
CA ASN A 107 -22.01 17.37 -23.74
C ASN A 107 -23.19 16.46 -24.09
N ALA A 108 -23.02 15.14 -23.97
CA ALA A 108 -24.08 14.14 -24.14
C ALA A 108 -25.10 14.11 -22.98
N GLY A 109 -24.92 14.94 -21.95
CA GLY A 109 -25.83 15.04 -20.81
C GLY A 109 -25.51 14.09 -19.65
N ALA A 110 -24.49 13.23 -19.76
CA ALA A 110 -24.02 12.34 -18.71
C ALA A 110 -23.10 13.05 -17.71
N LYS A 111 -23.57 14.17 -17.15
CA LYS A 111 -22.75 15.09 -16.34
C LYS A 111 -22.26 14.45 -15.05
N GLU A 112 -23.10 13.67 -14.38
CA GLU A 112 -22.77 13.00 -13.13
C GLU A 112 -21.61 12.02 -13.32
N LEU A 113 -21.65 11.24 -14.41
CA LEU A 113 -20.61 10.27 -14.73
C LEU A 113 -19.31 10.97 -15.14
N ALA A 114 -19.38 12.05 -15.92
CA ALA A 114 -18.23 12.87 -16.28
C ALA A 114 -17.52 13.47 -15.03
N ILE A 115 -18.29 13.93 -14.03
CA ILE A 115 -17.73 14.45 -12.77
C ILE A 115 -16.99 13.35 -12.01
N ILE A 116 -17.59 12.15 -11.90
CA ILE A 116 -16.98 11.02 -11.17
C ILE A 116 -15.64 10.64 -11.82
N ILE A 117 -15.60 10.49 -13.14
CA ILE A 117 -14.38 10.15 -13.88
C ILE A 117 -13.32 11.24 -13.70
N LEU A 118 -13.71 12.51 -13.85
CA LEU A 118 -12.76 13.62 -13.66
C LEU A 118 -12.16 13.63 -12.26
N VAL A 119 -12.95 13.34 -11.22
CA VAL A 119 -12.47 13.33 -9.84
C VAL A 119 -11.59 12.11 -9.55
N PHE A 120 -12.05 10.90 -9.87
CA PHE A 120 -11.36 9.66 -9.49
C PHE A 120 -10.21 9.26 -10.41
N SER A 121 -10.29 9.64 -11.69
CA SER A 121 -9.27 9.33 -12.70
C SER A 121 -8.38 10.53 -13.00
N GLY A 122 -8.94 11.75 -12.98
CA GLY A 122 -8.17 12.96 -13.20
C GLY A 122 -7.50 13.48 -11.94
N ILE A 123 -8.27 14.02 -11.00
CA ILE A 123 -7.75 14.83 -9.88
C ILE A 123 -7.11 13.96 -8.78
N TRP A 124 -7.72 12.81 -8.48
CA TRP A 124 -7.33 11.98 -7.35
C TRP A 124 -5.90 11.44 -7.43
N PRO A 125 -5.41 10.89 -8.57
CA PRO A 125 -4.04 10.40 -8.69
C PRO A 125 -3.00 11.45 -8.33
N TYR A 126 -3.17 12.69 -8.79
CA TYR A 126 -2.27 13.80 -8.48
C TYR A 126 -2.34 14.20 -7.01
N THR A 127 -3.56 14.31 -6.47
CA THR A 127 -3.78 14.67 -5.06
C THR A 127 -3.08 13.66 -4.14
N LYS A 128 -3.21 12.36 -4.44
CA LYS A 128 -2.51 11.30 -3.71
C LYS A 128 -1.00 11.49 -3.78
N GLN A 129 -0.42 11.69 -4.96
CA GLN A 129 1.03 11.83 -5.10
C GLN A 129 1.57 13.07 -4.39
N LEU A 130 0.87 14.21 -4.49
CA LEU A 130 1.28 15.46 -3.84
C LEU A 130 1.23 15.36 -2.31
N ILE A 131 0.18 14.75 -1.75
CA ILE A 131 0.10 14.52 -0.30
C ILE A 131 1.21 13.56 0.13
N SER A 132 1.45 12.49 -0.63
CA SER A 132 2.47 11.49 -0.30
C SER A 132 3.88 12.10 -0.31
N PHE A 133 4.17 12.94 -1.31
CA PHE A 133 5.40 13.72 -1.41
C PHE A 133 5.57 14.67 -0.22
N PHE A 134 4.54 15.47 0.08
CA PHE A 134 4.57 16.41 1.19
C PHE A 134 4.81 15.72 2.54
N LEU A 135 4.10 14.63 2.81
CA LEU A 135 4.22 13.86 4.05
C LEU A 135 5.60 13.20 4.21
N TRP A 136 6.28 12.88 3.12
CA TRP A 136 7.63 12.30 3.15
C TRP A 136 8.66 13.25 3.79
N PHE A 137 8.55 14.53 3.46
CA PHE A 137 9.44 15.58 3.97
C PHE A 137 8.92 16.28 5.23
N SER A 138 7.61 16.19 5.51
CA SER A 138 7.00 16.86 6.66
C SER A 138 7.58 16.36 7.99
N PRO A 139 8.15 17.27 8.81
CA PRO A 139 8.53 16.93 10.18
C PRO A 139 7.29 16.78 11.08
N PRO A 140 7.41 16.11 12.24
CA PRO A 140 6.32 15.96 13.19
C PRO A 140 5.76 17.27 13.76
N SER A 141 6.49 18.38 13.65
CA SER A 141 6.05 19.72 14.05
C SER A 141 4.91 20.26 13.19
N VAL A 142 4.82 19.84 11.92
CA VAL A 142 3.75 20.24 10.99
C VAL A 142 2.61 19.22 11.03
N ILE A 143 2.93 17.93 10.95
CA ILE A 143 1.95 16.84 11.02
C ILE A 143 2.43 15.79 12.02
N GLY A 144 1.68 15.65 13.11
CA GLY A 144 1.96 14.63 14.12
C GLY A 144 1.99 13.23 13.54
N VAL A 145 2.84 12.37 14.11
CA VAL A 145 3.14 11.02 13.64
C VAL A 145 1.88 10.18 13.49
N SER A 146 0.97 10.23 14.46
CA SER A 146 -0.32 9.52 14.44
C SER A 146 -1.22 9.97 13.29
N ARG A 147 -1.26 11.29 13.02
CA ARG A 147 -2.04 11.85 11.90
C ARG A 147 -1.42 11.46 10.57
N ARG A 148 -0.09 11.53 10.44
CA ARG A 148 0.63 11.09 9.23
C ARG A 148 0.30 9.64 8.89
N GLY A 149 0.35 8.74 9.87
CA GLY A 149 -0.02 7.33 9.68
C GLY A 149 -1.47 7.13 9.28
N SER A 150 -2.39 7.88 9.89
CA SER A 150 -3.81 7.85 9.50
C SER A 150 -4.04 8.36 8.07
N ILE A 151 -3.36 9.44 7.67
CA ILE A 151 -3.47 9.97 6.30
C ILE A 151 -2.95 8.93 5.30
N TYR A 152 -1.79 8.31 5.53
CA TYR A 152 -1.28 7.27 4.64
C TYR A 152 -2.22 6.06 4.55
N PHE A 153 -2.82 5.65 5.67
CA PHE A 153 -3.82 4.58 5.67
C PHE A 153 -5.04 4.92 4.81
N TRP A 154 -5.58 6.13 4.94
CA TRP A 154 -6.71 6.59 4.11
C TRP A 154 -6.33 6.73 2.63
N LEU A 155 -5.13 7.23 2.33
CA LEU A 155 -4.61 7.30 0.97
C LEU A 155 -4.51 5.91 0.33
N ASP A 156 -4.05 4.90 1.08
CA ASP A 156 -3.95 3.52 0.60
C ASP A 156 -5.32 2.89 0.31
N ILE A 157 -6.30 3.12 1.19
CA ILE A 157 -7.67 2.64 0.99
C ILE A 157 -8.29 3.29 -0.25
N LEU A 158 -8.28 4.62 -0.32
CA LEU A 158 -8.91 5.36 -1.41
C LEU A 158 -8.21 5.10 -2.76
N ALA A 159 -6.92 4.80 -2.76
CA ALA A 159 -6.20 4.42 -3.96
C ALA A 159 -6.66 3.09 -4.57
N LYS A 160 -7.16 2.14 -3.75
CA LYS A 160 -7.71 0.87 -4.26
C LYS A 160 -9.03 1.09 -4.97
N TRP A 161 -9.87 1.99 -4.45
CA TRP A 161 -11.13 2.37 -5.09
C TRP A 161 -10.91 3.11 -6.42
N SER A 162 -9.88 3.94 -6.51
CA SER A 162 -9.52 4.65 -7.74
C SER A 162 -9.02 3.72 -8.86
N MET A 163 -8.59 2.48 -8.57
CA MET A 163 -8.21 1.51 -9.62
C MET A 163 -9.40 0.94 -10.41
N ILE A 164 -10.64 1.17 -9.95
CA ILE A 164 -11.85 0.69 -10.63
C ILE A 164 -11.94 1.25 -12.05
N ASP A 165 -11.49 2.48 -12.29
CA ASP A 165 -11.56 3.10 -13.61
C ASP A 165 -10.71 2.38 -14.66
N ILE A 166 -9.48 1.99 -14.33
CA ILE A 166 -8.64 1.20 -15.25
C ILE A 166 -9.25 -0.16 -15.52
N PHE A 167 -9.85 -0.79 -14.50
CA PHE A 167 -10.52 -2.06 -14.67
C PHE A 167 -11.72 -1.93 -15.64
N VAL A 168 -12.55 -0.89 -15.48
CA VAL A 168 -13.66 -0.59 -16.40
C VAL A 168 -13.16 -0.30 -17.80
N LEU A 169 -12.04 0.42 -17.95
CA LEU A 169 -11.46 0.73 -19.25
C LEU A 169 -10.95 -0.54 -19.97
N VAL A 170 -10.26 -1.43 -19.25
CA VAL A 170 -9.80 -2.72 -19.80
C VAL A 170 -10.97 -3.61 -20.21
N ILE A 171 -12.03 -3.68 -19.41
CA ILE A 171 -13.26 -4.39 -19.79
C ILE A 171 -13.89 -3.76 -21.04
N SER A 172 -13.87 -2.43 -21.15
CA SER A 172 -14.44 -1.72 -22.29
C SER A 172 -13.71 -2.10 -23.59
N ILE A 173 -12.38 -2.19 -23.57
CA ILE A 173 -11.57 -2.64 -24.72
C ILE A 173 -11.97 -4.04 -25.18
N ALA A 174 -12.13 -4.97 -24.23
CA ALA A 174 -12.59 -6.32 -24.54
C ALA A 174 -14.03 -6.33 -25.06
N SER A 175 -14.90 -5.48 -24.50
CA SER A 175 -16.33 -5.43 -24.85
C SER A 175 -16.60 -4.86 -26.24
N PHE A 176 -15.75 -3.95 -26.71
CA PHE A 176 -15.92 -3.31 -28.02
C PHE A 176 -15.22 -4.08 -29.15
N ARG A 177 -14.62 -5.24 -28.87
CA ARG A 177 -14.12 -6.14 -29.92
C ARG A 177 -15.31 -6.87 -30.55
N VAL A 178 -15.73 -6.43 -31.73
CA VAL A 178 -16.85 -7.00 -32.47
C VAL A 178 -16.35 -7.46 -33.83
N SER A 179 -16.57 -8.73 -34.15
CA SER A 179 -16.27 -9.30 -35.47
C SER A 179 -17.59 -9.76 -36.10
N ILE A 180 -17.88 -9.28 -37.30
CA ILE A 180 -19.08 -9.65 -38.06
C ILE A 180 -18.59 -10.28 -39.36
N SER A 181 -18.87 -11.56 -39.55
CA SER A 181 -18.56 -12.27 -40.79
C SER A 181 -19.82 -12.55 -41.60
N SER A 182 -19.70 -12.64 -42.92
CA SER A 182 -20.84 -13.03 -43.77
C SER A 182 -21.26 -14.49 -43.52
N PRO A 183 -22.56 -14.79 -43.41
CA PRO A 183 -23.06 -16.16 -43.27
C PRO A 183 -22.64 -17.07 -44.42
N ASP A 184 -22.17 -18.29 -44.11
CA ASP A 184 -21.85 -19.32 -45.13
C ASP A 184 -23.13 -20.01 -45.61
N VAL A 185 -23.90 -19.31 -46.43
CA VAL A 185 -25.11 -19.84 -47.08
C VAL A 185 -24.83 -20.13 -48.55
N ALA A 186 -25.39 -21.23 -49.07
CA ALA A 186 -25.11 -21.76 -50.41
C ALA A 186 -25.36 -20.79 -51.59
N TYR A 187 -26.04 -19.66 -51.38
CA TYR A 187 -26.34 -18.64 -52.39
C TYR A 187 -25.45 -17.38 -52.30
N LEU A 188 -24.67 -17.21 -51.21
CA LEU A 188 -23.72 -16.10 -51.07
C LEU A 188 -22.30 -16.61 -51.37
N THR A 189 -21.50 -15.79 -52.04
CA THR A 189 -20.06 -16.03 -52.18
C THR A 189 -19.43 -16.10 -50.78
N ARG A 190 -18.60 -17.11 -50.51
CA ARG A 190 -17.86 -17.22 -49.25
C ARG A 190 -17.08 -15.94 -48.98
N ASN A 191 -17.12 -15.44 -47.73
CA ASN A 191 -16.45 -14.21 -47.28
C ASN A 191 -16.82 -12.95 -48.07
N LEU A 192 -18.12 -12.78 -48.35
CA LEU A 192 -18.62 -11.63 -49.11
C LEU A 192 -18.36 -10.31 -48.38
N TYR A 193 -18.48 -10.33 -47.07
CA TYR A 193 -18.04 -9.24 -46.22
C TYR A 193 -17.54 -9.74 -44.86
N ALA A 194 -16.58 -9.03 -44.29
CA ALA A 194 -16.15 -9.17 -42.90
C ALA A 194 -15.95 -7.77 -42.33
N VAL A 195 -16.40 -7.51 -41.11
CA VAL A 195 -16.23 -6.24 -40.40
C VAL A 195 -15.68 -6.54 -39.03
N ASP A 196 -14.44 -6.13 -38.78
CA ASP A 196 -13.81 -6.19 -37.47
C ASP A 196 -13.68 -4.79 -36.90
N LEU A 197 -14.38 -4.57 -35.80
CA LEU A 197 -14.30 -3.36 -35.00
C LEU A 197 -13.47 -3.70 -33.76
N MET A 198 -12.34 -3.02 -33.60
CA MET A 198 -11.43 -3.26 -32.48
C MET A 198 -10.99 -1.95 -31.84
N VAL A 199 -10.89 -1.98 -30.51
CA VAL A 199 -10.30 -0.88 -29.75
C VAL A 199 -8.83 -1.17 -29.56
N VAL A 200 -7.97 -0.31 -30.08
CA VAL A 200 -6.53 -0.41 -29.97
C VAL A 200 -6.06 0.47 -28.80
N PRO A 201 -5.50 -0.11 -27.74
CA PRO A 201 -4.92 0.68 -26.64
C PRO A 201 -3.69 1.45 -27.12
N LEU A 202 -3.56 2.70 -26.67
CA LEU A 202 -2.45 3.59 -26.98
C LEU A 202 -1.63 3.91 -25.73
N TRP A 203 -0.51 4.63 -25.93
CA TRP A 203 0.41 4.99 -24.86
C TRP A 203 -0.27 5.62 -23.63
N GLY A 204 -1.31 6.43 -23.84
CA GLY A 204 -2.03 7.07 -22.74
C GLY A 204 -2.58 6.06 -21.72
N LEU A 205 -3.13 4.94 -22.22
CA LEU A 205 -3.63 3.87 -21.37
C LEU A 205 -2.52 3.13 -20.65
N TYR A 206 -1.46 2.74 -21.37
CA TYR A 206 -0.33 2.02 -20.79
C TYR A 206 0.36 2.84 -19.69
N ALA A 207 0.62 4.12 -19.97
CA ALA A 207 1.22 5.03 -19.01
C ALA A 207 0.37 5.17 -17.74
N ASN A 208 -0.95 5.31 -17.87
CA ASN A 208 -1.86 5.37 -16.72
C ASN A 208 -1.88 4.06 -15.92
N MET A 209 -1.87 2.89 -16.60
CA MET A 209 -1.86 1.59 -15.93
C MET A 209 -0.57 1.36 -15.14
N ILE A 210 0.58 1.67 -15.75
CA ILE A 210 1.88 1.61 -15.09
C ILE A 210 1.90 2.59 -13.90
N ALA A 211 1.40 3.81 -14.09
CA ALA A 211 1.35 4.82 -13.03
C ALA A 211 0.51 4.38 -11.83
N GLN A 212 -0.62 3.71 -12.08
CA GLN A 212 -1.45 3.17 -11.02
C GLN A 212 -0.75 2.04 -10.26
N ILE A 213 -0.10 1.11 -10.95
CA ILE A 213 0.65 0.02 -10.30
C ILE A 213 1.79 0.59 -9.43
N VAL A 214 2.60 1.48 -9.99
CA VAL A 214 3.69 2.16 -9.26
C VAL A 214 3.14 2.96 -8.06
N SER A 215 1.98 3.61 -8.22
CA SER A 215 1.27 4.32 -7.15
C SER A 215 0.87 3.40 -5.99
N GLN A 216 0.43 2.17 -6.25
CA GLN A 216 0.06 1.23 -5.19
C GLN A 216 1.29 0.68 -4.46
N ILE A 217 2.30 0.26 -5.23
CA ILE A 217 3.54 -0.29 -4.67
C ILE A 217 4.21 0.75 -3.77
N SER A 218 4.40 1.97 -4.27
CA SER A 218 5.00 3.07 -3.50
C SER A 218 4.22 3.39 -2.21
N SER A 219 2.88 3.36 -2.25
CA SER A 219 2.03 3.55 -1.07
C SER A 219 2.33 2.53 0.04
N HIS A 220 2.40 1.25 -0.33
CA HIS A 220 2.72 0.17 0.61
C HIS A 220 4.11 0.35 1.23
N PHE A 221 5.11 0.70 0.43
CA PHE A 221 6.46 0.98 0.93
C PHE A 221 6.47 2.15 1.92
N ILE A 222 5.78 3.25 1.60
CA ILE A 222 5.71 4.42 2.49
C ILE A 222 5.07 4.06 3.82
N VAL A 223 3.94 3.33 3.81
CA VAL A 223 3.25 2.88 5.02
C VAL A 223 4.15 1.94 5.84
N TYR A 224 4.83 0.99 5.19
CA TYR A 224 5.75 0.05 5.83
C TYR A 224 6.86 0.80 6.58
N TYR A 225 7.59 1.68 5.90
CA TYR A 225 8.68 2.43 6.53
C TYR A 225 8.18 3.40 7.60
N HIS A 226 7.01 4.01 7.39
CA HIS A 226 6.41 4.83 8.43
C HIS A 226 6.14 4.04 9.70
N ARG A 227 5.62 2.80 9.59
CA ARG A 227 5.40 1.91 10.74
C ARG A 227 6.72 1.52 11.40
N ASN A 228 7.74 1.16 10.62
CA ASN A 228 9.05 0.81 11.15
C ASN A 228 9.66 1.94 11.98
N VAL A 229 9.60 3.19 11.50
CA VAL A 229 10.09 4.36 12.25
C VAL A 229 9.36 4.53 13.58
N VAL A 230 8.05 4.27 13.61
CA VAL A 230 7.25 4.36 14.84
C VAL A 230 7.62 3.24 15.81
N THR A 231 7.73 2.00 15.33
CA THR A 231 8.08 0.84 16.15
C THR A 231 9.48 0.95 16.73
N ALA A 232 10.47 1.35 15.93
CA ALA A 232 11.85 1.54 16.38
C ALA A 232 11.94 2.60 17.50
N TYR A 233 11.12 3.64 17.43
CA TYR A 233 11.07 4.62 18.52
C TYR A 233 10.44 4.05 19.80
N ILE A 234 9.35 3.30 19.67
CA ILE A 234 8.66 2.70 20.83
C ILE A 234 9.61 1.73 21.56
N SER A 235 10.33 0.89 20.82
CA SER A 235 11.29 -0.05 21.42
C SER A 235 12.45 0.66 22.12
N LEU A 236 13.03 1.71 21.50
CA LEU A 236 14.07 2.53 22.13
C LEU A 236 13.59 3.21 23.42
N LYS A 237 12.29 3.52 23.53
CA LYS A 237 11.72 4.10 24.74
C LYS A 237 11.56 3.04 25.84
N GLU A 238 11.05 1.86 25.50
CA GLU A 238 10.87 0.74 26.43
C GLU A 238 12.22 0.34 27.06
N THR A 239 13.29 0.22 26.26
CA THR A 239 14.63 -0.07 26.78
C THR A 239 15.14 0.99 27.75
N LYS A 240 14.90 2.28 27.49
CA LYS A 240 15.31 3.36 28.39
C LYS A 240 14.52 3.39 29.69
N GLU A 241 13.25 3.00 29.66
CA GLU A 241 12.43 2.88 30.87
C GLU A 241 12.89 1.69 31.72
N ASP A 242 13.27 0.56 31.11
CA ASP A 242 13.81 -0.61 31.80
C ASP A 242 15.19 -0.33 32.42
N ASP A 243 16.11 0.30 31.69
CA ASP A 243 17.42 0.73 32.22
C ASP A 243 17.27 1.67 33.42
N ASN A 244 16.33 2.62 33.36
CA ASN A 244 16.04 3.52 34.47
C ASN A 244 15.45 2.80 35.69
N ARG A 245 14.62 1.76 35.47
CA ARG A 245 14.08 0.93 36.57
C ARG A 245 15.18 0.07 37.21
N GLU A 246 16.08 -0.52 36.42
CA GLU A 246 17.22 -1.28 36.93
C GLU A 246 18.21 -0.39 37.69
N CYS A 247 18.56 0.79 37.15
CA CYS A 247 19.46 1.75 37.80
C CYS A 247 18.87 2.30 39.11
N SER A 248 17.56 2.60 39.11
CA SER A 248 16.84 3.00 40.32
C SER A 248 16.85 1.88 41.37
N THR A 249 16.53 0.64 40.97
CA THR A 249 16.57 -0.54 41.86
C THR A 249 17.97 -0.80 42.42
N ARG A 250 19.02 -0.65 41.60
CA ARG A 250 20.42 -0.77 42.03
C ARG A 250 20.81 0.34 43.00
N SER A 251 20.32 1.56 42.81
CA SER A 251 20.54 2.68 43.74
C SER A 251 19.86 2.45 45.09
N TYR A 252 18.64 1.90 45.11
CA TYR A 252 17.95 1.51 46.35
C TYR A 252 18.68 0.38 47.08
N VAL A 253 19.13 -0.67 46.38
CA VAL A 253 19.90 -1.78 46.97
C VAL A 253 21.25 -1.31 47.52
N THR A 254 21.92 -0.36 46.85
CA THR A 254 23.20 0.16 47.33
C THR A 254 23.02 1.08 48.53
N LYS A 255 21.90 1.81 48.64
CA LYS A 255 21.54 2.59 49.84
C LYS A 255 21.20 1.71 51.04
N THR A 256 20.44 0.63 50.85
CA THR A 256 20.12 -0.30 51.95
C THR A 256 21.35 -1.10 52.42
N PHE A 257 22.25 -1.51 51.52
CA PHE A 257 23.53 -2.12 51.91
C PHE A 257 24.51 -1.14 52.56
N GLY A 258 24.48 0.14 52.18
CA GLY A 258 25.29 1.20 52.79
C GLY A 258 24.86 1.55 54.22
N GLU A 259 23.56 1.50 54.51
CA GLU A 259 23.02 1.75 55.85
C GLU A 259 23.22 0.57 56.82
N GLU A 260 23.29 -0.67 56.32
CA GLU A 260 23.58 -1.85 57.15
C GLU A 260 25.06 -1.91 57.61
N LYS A 261 25.99 -1.41 56.78
CA LYS A 261 27.43 -1.39 57.13
C LYS A 261 27.80 -0.29 58.11
N MET A 262 27.01 0.78 58.23
CA MET A 262 27.23 1.86 59.20
C MET A 262 26.67 1.55 60.60
N ARG A 263 25.89 0.48 60.76
CA ARG A 263 25.31 0.07 62.06
C ARG A 263 26.10 -1.03 62.79
N SER A 264 27.16 -1.58 62.17
CA SER A 264 27.97 -2.68 62.72
C SER A 264 29.45 -2.32 62.97
N SER A 265 29.77 -1.07 63.24
CA SER A 265 31.12 -0.69 63.68
C SER A 265 31.09 0.47 64.67
N LYS A 266 30.60 0.18 65.87
CA LYS A 266 31.18 0.72 67.10
C LYS A 266 31.91 -0.44 67.77
N THR A 267 33.24 -0.43 67.75
CA THR A 267 34.14 -0.69 68.90
C THR A 267 35.58 -0.91 68.38
N GLN A 268 36.49 -0.15 69.00
CA GLN A 268 37.94 -0.34 69.18
C GLN A 268 38.96 0.19 68.15
N ASP A 269 39.76 1.12 68.70
CA ASP A 269 41.04 1.67 68.27
C ASP A 269 42.16 0.62 68.19
N ILE A 270 43.15 0.85 67.32
CA ILE A 270 44.60 1.02 67.63
C ILE A 270 45.39 1.17 66.31
N ALA A 271 46.40 2.03 66.37
CA ALA A 271 47.28 2.52 65.31
C ALA A 271 48.18 1.46 64.63
N GLU A 272 48.56 1.70 63.36
CA GLU A 272 49.97 1.87 62.94
C GLU A 272 50.07 2.22 61.45
N ALA A 273 51.07 3.06 61.13
CA ALA A 273 51.39 3.56 59.81
C ALA A 273 52.31 2.59 59.06
N SER A 274 52.15 2.48 57.74
CA SER A 274 53.28 2.34 56.82
C SER A 274 52.87 2.70 55.38
N GLU A 275 53.63 3.64 54.80
CA GLU A 275 53.67 3.92 53.37
C GLU A 275 54.22 2.72 52.59
N SER A 276 53.65 2.45 51.43
CA SER A 276 54.36 1.77 50.35
C SER A 276 53.68 2.10 49.02
N ARG A 277 54.49 2.70 48.14
CA ARG A 277 54.21 3.23 46.81
C ARG A 277 54.74 2.22 45.79
N CYS A 278 53.92 1.79 44.85
CA CYS A 278 54.35 1.20 43.57
C CYS A 278 53.35 1.60 42.46
N GLU A 279 53.80 2.44 41.53
CA GLU A 279 53.29 2.54 40.15
C GLU A 279 54.19 1.67 39.24
N PRO A 280 54.07 1.69 37.90
CA PRO A 280 52.91 1.54 37.00
C PRO A 280 53.14 0.36 36.02
N GLY A 281 52.11 -0.12 35.32
CA GLY A 281 52.33 -1.11 34.25
C GLY A 281 51.06 -1.55 33.52
N ASP A 282 50.92 -1.03 32.31
CA ASP A 282 50.35 -1.61 31.09
C ASP A 282 49.05 -2.44 31.18
N MET A 283 48.00 -2.00 30.48
CA MET A 283 47.59 -2.67 29.24
C MET A 283 46.34 -2.04 28.61
N VAL A 284 46.53 -1.67 27.33
CA VAL A 284 45.58 -1.86 26.21
C VAL A 284 44.39 -0.90 26.12
N SER A 285 44.58 0.12 25.28
CA SER A 285 43.56 0.60 24.35
C SER A 285 42.94 -0.58 23.61
N ALA A 286 41.67 -0.87 23.88
CA ALA A 286 40.86 -1.73 23.03
C ALA A 286 39.61 -0.97 22.61
N ASP A 287 39.48 -0.91 21.30
CA ASP A 287 38.50 -0.24 20.48
C ASP A 287 37.06 -0.15 21.00
N VAL A 288 36.53 1.04 20.75
CA VAL A 288 35.13 1.33 20.49
C VAL A 288 34.67 0.48 19.30
N SER A 289 34.21 -0.75 19.56
CA SER A 289 33.31 -1.45 18.65
C SER A 289 32.47 -2.49 19.40
N PHE A 290 31.28 -2.09 19.82
CA PHE A 290 30.16 -3.03 19.91
C PHE A 290 28.96 -2.36 19.25
N TYR A 291 29.00 -2.35 17.92
CA TYR A 291 27.77 -2.51 17.15
C TYR A 291 27.18 -3.84 17.62
N ASP A 292 26.20 -3.82 18.53
CA ASP A 292 25.25 -4.94 18.63
C ASP A 292 24.37 -4.86 17.37
N GLN A 293 24.97 -5.35 16.30
CA GLN A 293 24.33 -5.72 15.07
C GLN A 293 23.45 -6.90 15.44
N ARG A 294 22.24 -6.63 15.99
CA ARG A 294 21.12 -7.53 15.79
C ARG A 294 20.88 -7.56 14.30
N ASN A 295 21.60 -8.46 13.65
CA ASN A 295 21.10 -9.17 12.49
C ASN A 295 19.68 -9.56 12.88
N ASP A 296 18.68 -8.94 12.25
CA ASP A 296 17.36 -9.54 12.07
C ASP A 296 17.60 -10.85 11.30
N VAL A 297 18.14 -11.86 11.99
CA VAL A 297 17.97 -13.24 11.59
C VAL A 297 16.46 -13.37 11.59
N CYS A 298 15.87 -13.54 10.41
CA CYS A 298 14.46 -13.86 10.27
C CYS A 298 14.18 -15.11 11.12
N GLU A 299 13.87 -14.91 12.39
CA GLU A 299 13.49 -16.00 13.26
C GLU A 299 12.15 -16.50 12.73
N PRO A 300 12.02 -17.80 12.46
CA PRO A 300 10.74 -18.36 12.05
C PRO A 300 9.70 -18.01 13.12
N LEU A 301 8.49 -17.58 12.70
CA LEU A 301 7.44 -17.08 13.60
C LEU A 301 7.24 -17.91 14.87
N ARG A 302 7.44 -19.24 14.76
CA ARG A 302 7.37 -20.22 15.85
C ARG A 302 8.33 -19.98 17.03
N LEU A 303 9.46 -19.31 16.80
CA LEU A 303 10.47 -19.00 17.81
C LEU A 303 10.28 -17.62 18.40
N HIS A 304 9.54 -16.75 17.70
CA HIS A 304 9.29 -15.39 18.17
C HIS A 304 8.37 -15.40 19.39
N THR A 305 8.80 -14.70 20.44
CA THR A 305 8.07 -14.62 21.70
C THR A 305 7.43 -13.24 21.81
N TYR A 306 6.10 -13.21 21.82
CA TYR A 306 5.34 -11.96 21.88
C TYR A 306 5.14 -11.54 23.34
N GLN A 307 5.46 -10.29 23.67
CA GLN A 307 5.13 -9.69 24.96
C GLN A 307 3.72 -9.08 24.91
N LEU A 308 2.88 -9.45 25.88
CA LEU A 308 1.54 -8.87 26.05
C LEU A 308 1.62 -7.58 26.87
N ASN A 309 1.09 -6.48 26.32
CA ASN A 309 0.92 -5.22 27.05
C ASN A 309 -0.47 -5.14 27.71
N GLY A 310 -0.57 -4.64 28.94
CA GLY A 310 -1.84 -4.43 29.65
C GLY A 310 -2.04 -5.36 30.86
N MET A 311 -3.26 -5.90 31.08
CA MET A 311 -3.57 -6.72 32.28
C MET A 311 -2.81 -8.06 32.38
N HIS A 312 -2.02 -8.41 31.37
CA HIS A 312 -1.19 -9.62 31.30
C HIS A 312 0.31 -9.28 31.10
N GLU A 313 0.74 -8.10 31.55
CA GLU A 313 2.14 -7.66 31.55
C GLU A 313 3.03 -8.70 32.27
N GLY A 314 4.05 -9.23 31.58
CA GLY A 314 4.94 -10.29 32.09
C GLY A 314 4.67 -11.71 31.56
N GLN A 315 3.59 -11.94 30.80
CA GLN A 315 3.36 -13.22 30.13
C GLN A 315 3.94 -13.24 28.71
N MET A 316 4.66 -14.32 28.38
CA MET A 316 5.29 -14.55 27.09
C MET A 316 4.46 -15.55 26.27
N LEU A 317 4.02 -15.15 25.07
CA LEU A 317 3.27 -16.01 24.15
C LEU A 317 4.20 -16.57 23.07
N LYS A 318 4.10 -17.88 22.84
CA LYS A 318 4.68 -18.55 21.66
C LYS A 318 3.56 -19.01 20.74
N THR A 319 3.73 -18.82 19.43
CA THR A 319 2.77 -19.36 18.46
C THR A 319 2.85 -20.89 18.45
N LEU A 320 1.69 -21.55 18.43
CA LEU A 320 1.62 -23.00 18.28
C LEU A 320 2.28 -23.43 16.96
N PRO A 321 2.98 -24.58 16.90
CA PRO A 321 3.65 -25.06 15.69
C PRO A 321 2.69 -25.29 14.52
N VAL A 322 1.40 -25.52 14.81
CA VAL A 322 0.34 -25.67 13.82
C VAL A 322 0.07 -24.36 13.05
N VAL A 323 0.34 -23.19 13.66
CA VAL A 323 0.05 -21.88 13.06
C VAL A 323 0.89 -21.64 11.81
N ASP A 324 2.16 -22.04 11.81
CA ASP A 324 3.06 -21.88 10.66
C ASP A 324 2.59 -22.73 9.47
N THR A 325 2.21 -23.99 9.74
CA THR A 325 1.59 -24.87 8.73
C THR A 325 0.27 -24.30 8.22
N ILE A 326 -0.57 -23.75 9.09
CA ILE A 326 -1.83 -23.10 8.68
C ILE A 326 -1.52 -21.90 7.78
N ILE A 327 -0.61 -21.01 8.16
CA ILE A 327 -0.24 -19.83 7.36
C ILE A 327 0.28 -20.25 5.99
N GLY A 328 1.15 -21.27 5.92
CA GLY A 328 1.67 -21.80 4.67
C GLY A 328 0.57 -22.39 3.78
N VAL A 329 -0.29 -23.24 4.34
CA VAL A 329 -1.42 -23.85 3.62
C VAL A 329 -2.42 -22.79 3.16
N THR A 330 -2.78 -21.83 4.02
CA THR A 330 -3.68 -20.73 3.68
C THR A 330 -3.09 -19.85 2.58
N SER A 331 -1.80 -19.51 2.66
CA SER A 331 -1.13 -18.69 1.62
C SER A 331 -1.10 -19.43 0.28
N PHE A 332 -0.74 -20.72 0.28
CA PHE A 332 -0.79 -21.55 -0.93
C PHE A 332 -2.20 -21.68 -1.48
N SER A 333 -3.19 -21.91 -0.63
CA SER A 333 -4.61 -22.00 -1.02
C SER A 333 -5.11 -20.69 -1.62
N VAL A 334 -4.77 -19.53 -1.05
CA VAL A 334 -5.12 -18.21 -1.58
C VAL A 334 -4.49 -18.01 -2.97
N ILE A 335 -3.21 -18.35 -3.13
CA ILE A 335 -2.53 -18.24 -4.44
C ILE A 335 -3.19 -19.17 -5.46
N PHE A 336 -3.43 -20.43 -5.09
CA PHE A 336 -4.06 -21.43 -5.96
C PHE A 336 -5.47 -21.03 -6.37
N LEU A 337 -6.31 -20.60 -5.42
CA LEU A 337 -7.66 -20.11 -5.69
C LEU A 337 -7.64 -18.84 -6.54
N SER A 338 -6.64 -17.97 -6.37
CA SER A 338 -6.48 -16.79 -7.21
C SER A 338 -6.14 -17.17 -8.66
N ILE A 339 -5.21 -18.11 -8.87
CA ILE A 339 -4.86 -18.60 -10.22
C ILE A 339 -6.06 -19.28 -10.87
N LEU A 340 -6.78 -20.13 -10.13
CA LEU A 340 -8.02 -20.77 -10.59
C LEU A 340 -9.08 -19.73 -10.94
N GLY A 341 -9.30 -18.75 -10.06
CA GLY A 341 -10.24 -17.66 -10.28
C GLY A 341 -9.90 -16.83 -11.52
N CYS A 342 -8.61 -16.59 -11.78
CA CYS A 342 -8.15 -15.90 -12.99
C CYS A 342 -8.29 -16.75 -14.27
N SER A 343 -8.28 -18.08 -14.14
CA SER A 343 -8.39 -19.03 -15.26
C SER A 343 -9.83 -19.32 -15.64
N ILE A 344 -10.74 -19.30 -14.68
CA ILE A 344 -12.16 -19.50 -14.92
C ILE A 344 -12.72 -18.27 -15.66
N ALA A 345 -13.63 -18.51 -16.61
CA ALA A 345 -14.35 -17.44 -17.28
C ALA A 345 -15.16 -16.63 -16.25
N SER A 346 -14.70 -15.42 -15.98
CA SER A 346 -15.28 -14.52 -14.97
C SER A 346 -16.32 -13.58 -15.58
N PHE A 347 -16.25 -13.30 -16.88
CA PHE A 347 -17.16 -12.41 -17.57
C PHE A 347 -17.76 -13.06 -18.82
N ARG A 348 -19.07 -12.86 -19.00
CA ARG A 348 -19.83 -13.24 -20.19
C ARG A 348 -20.27 -11.95 -20.87
N LEU A 349 -19.78 -11.70 -22.07
CA LEU A 349 -20.26 -10.62 -22.94
C LEU A 349 -21.32 -11.20 -23.85
N GLU A 350 -22.46 -10.54 -23.90
CA GLU A 350 -23.59 -10.91 -24.74
C GLU A 350 -23.95 -9.69 -25.58
N ILE A 351 -23.72 -9.78 -26.88
CA ILE A 351 -24.01 -8.69 -27.80
C ILE A 351 -25.47 -8.82 -28.22
N LEU A 352 -26.30 -7.86 -27.82
CA LEU A 352 -27.74 -7.85 -28.10
C LEU A 352 -28.08 -6.89 -29.25
N GLY A 353 -29.28 -7.04 -29.81
CA GLY A 353 -29.82 -6.14 -30.82
C GLY A 353 -29.39 -6.50 -32.25
N LEU A 354 -29.36 -5.50 -33.14
CA LEU A 354 -29.06 -5.69 -34.57
C LEU A 354 -27.63 -6.21 -34.80
N ILE A 355 -26.67 -5.69 -34.04
CA ILE A 355 -25.27 -6.13 -34.09
C ILE A 355 -25.17 -7.58 -33.62
N GLY A 356 -25.83 -7.94 -32.52
CA GLY A 356 -25.87 -9.32 -32.02
C GLY A 356 -26.39 -10.30 -33.06
N ARG A 357 -27.53 -9.98 -33.69
CA ARG A 357 -28.08 -10.80 -34.78
C ARG A 357 -27.14 -10.92 -35.97
N ALA A 358 -26.42 -9.85 -36.33
CA ALA A 358 -25.46 -9.89 -37.43
C ALA A 358 -24.27 -10.81 -37.12
N VAL A 359 -23.76 -10.77 -35.88
CA VAL A 359 -22.71 -11.68 -35.40
C VAL A 359 -23.22 -13.14 -35.41
N GLU A 360 -24.41 -13.39 -34.86
CA GLU A 360 -25.02 -14.74 -34.82
C GLU A 360 -25.20 -15.33 -36.22
N LEU A 361 -25.63 -14.51 -37.20
CA LEU A 361 -25.77 -14.95 -38.58
C LEU A 361 -24.41 -15.37 -39.19
N GLY A 362 -23.34 -14.65 -38.87
CA GLY A 362 -21.98 -14.98 -39.32
C GLY A 362 -21.41 -16.27 -38.72
N GLU A 363 -21.75 -16.59 -37.47
CA GLU A 363 -21.25 -17.76 -36.73
C GLU A 363 -22.23 -18.95 -36.72
N GLU A 364 -22.85 -19.28 -37.87
CA GLU A 364 -23.76 -20.44 -38.00
C GLU A 364 -24.95 -20.43 -37.01
N ASN A 365 -25.46 -19.26 -36.62
CA ASN A 365 -26.47 -19.09 -35.57
C ASN A 365 -26.05 -19.53 -34.16
N ARG A 366 -24.75 -19.59 -33.86
CA ARG A 366 -24.29 -19.67 -32.46
C ARG A 366 -24.57 -18.34 -31.78
N GLN A 367 -25.05 -18.40 -30.53
CA GLN A 367 -25.35 -17.19 -29.74
C GLN A 367 -24.10 -16.30 -29.66
N ALA A 368 -24.25 -14.98 -29.84
CA ALA A 368 -23.17 -13.98 -29.78
C ALA A 368 -22.67 -13.76 -28.34
N ILE A 369 -22.17 -14.83 -27.74
CA ILE A 369 -21.73 -14.92 -26.37
C ILE A 369 -20.23 -15.22 -26.36
N THR A 370 -19.43 -14.25 -25.94
CA THR A 370 -18.01 -14.47 -25.68
C THR A 370 -17.77 -14.56 -24.17
N ARG A 371 -17.00 -15.57 -23.78
CA ARG A 371 -16.61 -15.78 -22.38
C ARG A 371 -15.15 -15.40 -22.22
N HIS A 372 -14.88 -14.54 -21.26
CA HIS A 372 -13.55 -14.06 -20.96
C HIS A 372 -13.16 -14.40 -19.52
N SER A 373 -11.97 -14.97 -19.38
CA SER A 373 -11.19 -15.03 -18.15
C SER A 373 -10.25 -13.83 -18.08
N LEU A 374 -9.63 -13.58 -16.91
CA LEU A 374 -8.66 -12.49 -16.80
C LEU A 374 -7.46 -12.70 -17.74
N PHE A 375 -6.99 -13.93 -17.88
CA PHE A 375 -5.89 -14.24 -18.80
C PHE A 375 -6.26 -14.03 -20.26
N THR A 376 -7.49 -14.34 -20.68
CA THR A 376 -7.90 -14.10 -22.07
C THR A 376 -8.08 -12.62 -22.38
N ILE A 377 -8.46 -11.79 -21.40
CA ILE A 377 -8.47 -10.32 -21.58
C ILE A 377 -7.04 -9.79 -21.72
N VAL A 378 -6.12 -10.24 -20.87
CA VAL A 378 -4.70 -9.85 -20.97
C VAL A 378 -4.12 -10.26 -22.31
N GLN A 379 -4.40 -11.49 -22.77
CA GLN A 379 -3.96 -11.98 -24.07
C GLN A 379 -4.56 -11.15 -25.20
N LEU A 380 -5.85 -10.83 -25.15
CA LEU A 380 -6.51 -9.96 -26.13
C LEU A 380 -5.86 -8.57 -26.18
N MET A 381 -5.51 -7.98 -25.03
CA MET A 381 -4.78 -6.71 -24.99
C MET A 381 -3.37 -6.82 -25.58
N LEU A 382 -2.67 -7.93 -25.34
CA LEU A 382 -1.33 -8.17 -25.90
C LEU A 382 -1.38 -8.41 -27.41
N ASP A 383 -2.36 -9.16 -27.90
CA ASP A 383 -2.58 -9.40 -29.32
C ASP A 383 -2.90 -8.08 -30.03
N GLN A 384 -3.76 -7.24 -29.45
CA GLN A 384 -4.05 -5.89 -29.96
C GLN A 384 -2.82 -4.99 -29.95
N ALA A 385 -1.97 -5.09 -28.93
CA ALA A 385 -0.71 -4.36 -28.87
C ALA A 385 0.30 -4.79 -29.94
N ALA A 386 0.25 -6.06 -30.36
CA ALA A 386 1.11 -6.62 -31.40
C ALA A 386 0.66 -6.27 -32.82
N TYR A 387 -0.57 -5.76 -32.99
CA TYR A 387 -1.08 -5.23 -34.26
C TYR A 387 -0.62 -3.78 -34.54
N LEU A 388 -0.03 -3.09 -33.54
CA LEU A 388 0.71 -1.84 -33.70
C LEU A 388 2.16 -2.12 -34.12
#